data_AF-A0A7G2LTB2-F1
#
_entry.id   AF-A0A7G2LTB2-F1
#
_cell.length_a   1.000
_cell.length_b   1.000
_cell.length_c   1.000
_cell.angle_alpha   90.00
_cell.angle_beta   90.00
_cell.angle_gamma   90.00
#
_symmetry.space_group_name_H-M   'P 1'
#
loop_
_entity.id
_entity.type
_entity.pdbx_description
1 polymer ?
#
loop_
_entity_poly.entity_id
_entity_poly.type
_entity_poly.pdbx_seq_one_letter_code
_entity_poly.pdbx_strand_id
1 'polypeptide(L)'
;GAGLGESARAALMTRGYAEMQRLATHLKAEPTTLAGLSGFGDLTLTCTSEQSRNYRLGQSLGQGTPFDPSTTVEGAATARAVDALAREAALDMPITRAVAGLLDNQLDVAGAMKSLLTRPLKEE
;
A
#
# COMPACT_ATOMS: atom_id res chain seq x y z
N GLY A 1 -7.00 0.02 10.51
CA GLY A 1 -7.81 1.03 11.21
C GLY A 1 -9.30 0.83 11.02
N ALA A 2 -9.77 0.61 9.79
CA ALA A 2 -11.20 0.57 9.44
C ALA A 2 -11.99 -0.70 9.85
N GLY A 3 -11.46 -1.55 10.73
CA GLY A 3 -12.19 -2.71 11.25
C GLY A 3 -12.51 -3.85 10.27
N LEU A 4 -11.82 -3.96 9.13
CA LEU A 4 -12.14 -4.94 8.07
C LEU A 4 -11.67 -6.38 8.33
N GLY A 5 -10.83 -6.61 9.35
CA GLY A 5 -10.33 -7.94 9.73
C GLY A 5 -9.17 -8.50 8.90
N GLU A 6 -8.73 -9.71 9.26
CA GLU A 6 -7.52 -10.34 8.72
C GLU A 6 -7.63 -10.71 7.23
N SER A 7 -8.79 -11.18 6.77
CA SER A 7 -8.97 -11.57 5.37
C SER A 7 -8.82 -10.38 4.43
N ALA A 8 -9.31 -9.21 4.82
CA ALA A 8 -9.14 -7.98 4.05
C ALA A 8 -7.68 -7.54 4.00
N ARG A 9 -6.95 -7.70 5.12
CA ARG A 9 -5.50 -7.44 5.20
C ARG A 9 -4.74 -8.35 4.25
N ALA A 10 -5.00 -9.66 4.29
CA ALA A 10 -4.36 -10.64 3.42
C ALA A 10 -4.62 -10.33 1.94
N ALA A 11 -5.87 -10.05 1.57
CA ALA A 11 -6.22 -9.67 0.20
C ALA A 11 -5.52 -8.38 -0.27
N LEU A 12 -5.42 -7.37 0.61
CA LEU A 12 -4.71 -6.12 0.31
C LEU A 12 -3.21 -6.36 0.12
N MET A 13 -2.60 -7.20 0.97
CA MET A 13 -1.18 -7.56 0.87
C MET A 13 -0.88 -8.32 -0.41
N THR A 14 -1.69 -9.31 -0.79
CA THR A 14 -1.51 -10.07 -2.04
C THR A 14 -1.57 -9.15 -3.26
N ARG A 15 -2.59 -8.28 -3.32
CA ARG A 15 -2.73 -7.32 -4.43
C ARG A 15 -1.61 -6.26 -4.42
N GLY A 16 -1.17 -5.82 -3.24
CA GLY A 16 -0.04 -4.90 -3.08
C GLY A 16 1.29 -5.52 -3.52
N TYR A 17 1.48 -6.81 -3.25
CA TYR A 17 2.65 -7.54 -3.74
C TYR A 17 2.66 -7.69 -5.27
N ALA A 18 1.50 -7.91 -5.89
CA ALA A 18 1.38 -7.88 -7.35
C ALA A 18 1.72 -6.49 -7.94
N GLU A 19 1.39 -5.42 -7.21
CA GLU A 19 1.82 -4.06 -7.54
C GLU A 19 3.35 -3.89 -7.47
N MET A 20 3.98 -4.35 -6.39
CA MET A 20 5.44 -4.32 -6.26
C MET A 20 6.14 -5.06 -7.40
N GLN A 21 5.61 -6.23 -7.80
CA GLN A 21 6.14 -7.01 -8.93
C GLN A 21 6.00 -6.25 -10.26
N ARG A 22 4.85 -5.62 -10.53
CA ARG A 22 4.66 -4.78 -11.74
C ARG A 22 5.68 -3.65 -11.82
N LEU A 23 5.93 -2.97 -10.70
CA LEU A 23 6.93 -1.90 -10.65
C LEU A 23 8.35 -2.45 -10.86
N ALA A 24 8.70 -3.56 -10.21
CA ALA A 24 10.00 -4.21 -10.38
C ALA A 24 10.26 -4.59 -11.85
N THR A 25 9.28 -5.22 -12.51
CA THR A 25 9.37 -5.54 -13.95
C THR A 25 9.58 -4.28 -14.80
N HIS A 26 8.82 -3.21 -14.53
CA HIS A 26 8.98 -1.95 -15.26
C HIS A 26 10.40 -1.36 -15.10
N LEU A 27 10.97 -1.46 -13.90
CA LEU A 27 12.33 -1.02 -13.59
C LEU A 27 13.42 -2.00 -14.03
N LYS A 28 13.06 -3.04 -14.79
CA LYS A 28 13.97 -4.10 -15.28
C LYS A 28 14.65 -4.89 -14.16
N ALA A 29 14.06 -4.89 -12.97
CA ALA A 29 14.44 -5.78 -11.89
C ALA A 29 13.83 -7.17 -12.11
N GLU A 30 14.44 -8.19 -11.51
CA GLU A 30 13.97 -9.57 -11.57
C GLU A 30 12.87 -9.78 -10.50
N PRO A 31 11.58 -9.95 -10.87
CA PRO A 31 10.48 -9.97 -9.90
C PRO A 31 10.58 -11.13 -8.91
N THR A 32 11.19 -12.25 -9.30
CA THR A 32 11.37 -13.40 -8.41
C THR A 32 12.24 -13.08 -7.19
N THR A 33 13.08 -12.03 -7.26
CA THR A 33 13.86 -11.55 -6.10
C THR A 33 12.98 -11.00 -4.98
N LEU A 34 11.75 -10.56 -5.30
CA LEU A 34 10.80 -10.08 -4.31
C LEU A 34 10.16 -11.21 -3.49
N ALA A 35 10.27 -12.47 -3.91
CA ALA A 35 9.68 -13.60 -3.16
C ALA A 35 10.45 -13.91 -1.86
N GLY A 36 11.67 -13.38 -1.72
CA GLY A 36 12.52 -13.59 -0.56
C GLY A 36 12.16 -12.74 0.67
N LEU A 37 13.01 -12.83 1.69
CA LEU A 37 12.85 -12.12 2.96
C LEU A 37 12.79 -10.59 2.80
N SER A 38 13.58 -10.03 1.88
CA SER A 38 13.64 -8.59 1.64
C SER A 38 12.44 -8.04 0.86
N GLY A 39 11.58 -8.90 0.30
CA GLY A 39 10.37 -8.50 -0.42
C GLY A 39 9.12 -8.93 0.31
N PHE A 40 8.60 -10.11 0.00
CA PHE A 40 7.35 -10.62 0.58
C PHE A 40 7.45 -10.85 2.10
N GLY A 41 8.62 -11.28 2.59
CA GLY A 41 8.87 -11.44 4.02
C GLY A 41 8.73 -10.12 4.79
N ASP A 42 9.44 -9.08 4.35
CA ASP A 42 9.42 -7.76 4.98
C ASP A 42 8.07 -7.06 4.82
N LEU A 43 7.41 -7.22 3.66
CA LEU A 43 6.02 -6.77 3.46
C LEU A 43 5.10 -7.39 4.52
N THR A 44 5.21 -8.71 4.73
CA THR A 44 4.39 -9.43 5.70
C THR A 44 4.64 -8.93 7.13
N LEU A 45 5.91 -8.79 7.52
CA LEU A 45 6.28 -8.25 8.83
C LEU A 45 5.74 -6.82 9.03
N THR A 46 5.92 -5.96 8.03
CA THR A 46 5.52 -4.55 8.07
C THR A 46 4.00 -4.39 8.16
N CYS A 47 3.23 -5.21 7.43
CA CYS A 47 1.76 -5.12 7.38
C CYS A 47 1.04 -5.80 8.55
N THR A 48 1.75 -6.58 9.38
CA THR A 48 1.17 -7.34 10.51
C THR A 48 1.71 -6.92 11.88
N SER A 49 2.65 -5.97 11.94
CA SER A 49 3.30 -5.56 13.19
C SER A 49 2.90 -4.15 13.63
N GLU A 50 2.42 -4.01 14.87
CA GLU A 50 2.18 -2.70 15.49
C GLU A 50 3.48 -1.92 15.79
N GLN A 51 4.63 -2.59 15.75
CA GLN A 51 5.93 -1.92 15.86
C GLN A 51 6.26 -1.10 14.59
N SER A 52 5.67 -1.47 13.45
CA SER A 52 5.83 -0.75 12.20
C SER A 52 5.20 0.64 12.27
N ARG A 53 6.03 1.68 12.08
CA ARG A 53 5.56 3.07 11.96
C ARG A 53 4.61 3.25 10.78
N ASN A 54 4.85 2.53 9.68
CA ASN A 54 3.97 2.53 8.50
C ASN A 54 2.59 1.94 8.85
N TYR A 55 2.57 0.82 9.57
CA TYR A 55 1.32 0.19 10.00
C TYR A 55 0.53 1.10 10.94
N ARG A 56 1.18 1.70 11.94
CA ARG A 56 0.53 2.62 12.88
C ARG A 56 -0.04 3.86 12.18
N LEU A 57 0.68 4.42 11.20
CA LEU A 57 0.14 5.51 10.40
C LEU A 57 -1.14 5.08 9.67
N GLY A 58 -1.11 3.96 8.93
CA GLY A 58 -2.29 3.43 8.26
C GLY A 58 -3.44 3.08 9.22
N GLN A 59 -3.12 2.63 10.43
CA GLN A 59 -4.10 2.38 11.48
C GLN A 59 -4.80 3.67 11.92
N SER A 60 -4.04 4.73 12.19
CA SER A 60 -4.58 6.05 12.58
C SER A 60 -5.47 6.66 11.50
N LEU A 61 -5.04 6.60 10.22
CA LEU A 61 -5.84 7.04 9.07
C LEU A 61 -7.18 6.30 9.03
N GLY A 62 -7.15 4.97 9.17
CA GLY A 62 -8.35 4.14 9.17
C GLY A 62 -9.26 4.36 10.39
N GLN A 63 -8.76 4.91 11.48
CA GLN A 63 -9.52 5.24 12.69
C GLN A 63 -9.97 6.71 12.72
N GLY A 64 -9.46 7.56 11.81
CA GLY A 64 -9.67 9.00 11.85
C GLY A 64 -9.01 9.68 13.05
N THR A 65 -7.94 9.09 13.59
CA THR A 65 -7.23 9.64 14.75
C THR A 65 -5.97 10.39 14.33
N PRO A 66 -5.54 11.42 15.09
CA PRO A 66 -4.28 12.10 14.83
C PRO A 66 -3.08 11.16 14.94
N PHE A 67 -2.09 11.34 14.08
CA PHE A 67 -0.79 10.67 14.15
C PHE A 67 0.28 11.67 14.60
N ASP A 68 1.26 11.20 15.37
CA ASP A 68 2.37 12.03 15.84
C ASP A 68 3.21 12.53 14.65
N PRO A 69 3.24 13.85 14.38
CA PRO A 69 3.96 14.41 13.23
C PRO A 69 5.49 14.34 13.39
N SER A 70 6.01 14.12 14.61
CA SER A 70 7.45 13.95 14.85
C SER A 70 7.95 12.54 14.50
N THR A 71 7.03 11.57 14.41
CA THR A 71 7.37 10.21 14.00
C THR A 71 7.61 10.16 12.50
N THR A 72 8.85 9.88 12.09
CA THR A 72 9.19 9.68 10.67
C THR A 72 8.58 8.39 10.13
N VAL A 73 7.79 8.50 9.05
CA VAL A 73 7.17 7.37 8.35
C VAL A 73 7.64 7.35 6.90
N GLU A 74 8.65 6.55 6.62
CA GLU A 74 9.28 6.45 5.28
C GLU A 74 8.27 6.06 4.20
N GLY A 75 7.33 5.16 4.51
CA GLY A 75 6.32 4.70 3.56
C GLY A 75 5.42 5.81 3.03
N ALA A 76 5.26 6.92 3.76
CA ALA A 76 4.47 8.05 3.28
C ALA A 76 5.15 8.80 2.12
N ALA A 77 6.46 9.03 2.23
CA ALA A 77 7.24 9.63 1.14
C ALA A 77 7.37 8.66 -0.04
N THR A 78 7.65 7.39 0.24
CA THR A 78 7.78 6.34 -0.78
C THR A 78 6.48 6.15 -1.57
N ALA A 79 5.31 6.11 -0.91
CA ALA A 79 4.03 5.95 -1.61
C ALA A 79 3.76 7.07 -2.62
N ARG A 80 4.09 8.32 -2.28
CA ARG A 80 3.96 9.47 -3.19
C ARG A 80 4.90 9.36 -4.38
N ALA A 81 6.17 9.04 -4.12
CA ALA A 81 7.16 8.86 -5.17
C ALA A 81 6.79 7.73 -6.13
N VAL A 82 6.30 6.60 -5.60
CA VAL A 82 5.86 5.46 -6.40
C VAL A 82 4.58 5.76 -7.17
N ASP A 83 3.59 6.47 -6.61
CA ASP A 83 2.41 6.90 -7.39
C ASP A 83 2.78 7.84 -8.52
N ALA A 84 3.69 8.80 -8.29
CA ALA A 84 4.20 9.68 -9.34
C ALA A 84 4.87 8.89 -10.48
N LEU A 85 5.82 8.01 -10.14
CA LEU A 85 6.50 7.15 -11.09
C LEU A 85 5.51 6.24 -11.85
N ALA A 86 4.56 5.63 -11.14
CA ALA A 86 3.55 4.76 -11.74
C ALA A 86 2.64 5.52 -12.72
N ARG A 87 2.30 6.78 -12.44
CA ARG A 87 1.52 7.62 -13.37
C ARG A 87 2.30 7.96 -14.63
N GLU A 88 3.55 8.37 -14.49
CA GLU A 88 4.45 8.67 -15.62
C GLU A 88 4.64 7.44 -16.52
N ALA A 89 4.79 6.27 -15.90
CA ALA A 89 4.95 5.00 -16.58
C ALA A 89 3.63 4.33 -17.02
N ALA A 90 2.47 4.96 -16.77
CA ALA A 90 1.14 4.41 -17.03
C ALA A 90 0.91 3.00 -16.42
N LEU A 91 1.49 2.71 -15.25
CA LEU A 91 1.36 1.45 -14.54
C LEU A 91 0.04 1.37 -13.76
N ASP A 92 -0.56 0.18 -13.76
CA ASP A 92 -1.78 -0.11 -12.99
C ASP A 92 -1.44 -0.39 -11.52
N MET A 93 -1.46 0.67 -10.69
CA MET A 93 -1.10 0.64 -9.26
C MET A 93 -2.19 1.28 -8.36
N PRO A 94 -3.41 0.73 -8.32
CA PRO A 94 -4.53 1.32 -7.58
C PRO A 94 -4.35 1.40 -6.05
N ILE A 95 -3.67 0.44 -5.42
CA ILE A 95 -3.42 0.44 -3.97
C ILE A 95 -2.43 1.55 -3.63
N THR A 96 -1.32 1.63 -4.36
CA THR A 96 -0.35 2.71 -4.22
C THR A 96 -1.03 4.07 -4.38
N ARG A 97 -1.86 4.23 -5.43
CA ARG A 97 -2.62 5.46 -5.66
C ARG A 97 -3.59 5.79 -4.54
N ALA A 98 -4.31 4.79 -4.02
CA ALA A 98 -5.22 4.98 -2.90
C ALA A 98 -4.48 5.42 -1.63
N VAL A 99 -3.31 4.82 -1.35
CA VAL A 99 -2.46 5.19 -0.22
C VAL A 99 -1.94 6.62 -0.36
N ALA A 100 -1.40 6.99 -1.53
CA ALA A 100 -0.95 8.36 -1.79
C ALA A 100 -2.10 9.38 -1.64
N GLY A 101 -3.27 9.07 -2.21
CA GLY A 101 -4.46 9.92 -2.10
C GLY A 101 -4.97 10.11 -0.67
N LEU A 102 -4.91 9.07 0.17
CA LEU A 102 -5.22 9.17 1.60
C LEU A 102 -4.22 10.07 2.33
N LEU A 103 -2.92 9.92 2.04
CA LEU A 103 -1.85 10.71 2.66
C LEU A 103 -1.90 12.20 2.28
N ASP A 104 -2.44 12.50 1.11
CA ASP A 104 -2.55 13.87 0.57
C ASP A 104 -3.95 14.48 0.77
N ASN A 105 -4.80 13.82 1.56
CA ASN A 105 -6.19 14.21 1.84
C ASN A 105 -7.05 14.40 0.57
N GLN A 106 -6.71 13.72 -0.52
CA GLN A 106 -7.47 13.71 -1.77
C GLN A 106 -8.54 12.60 -1.79
N LEU A 107 -8.38 11.61 -0.92
CA LEU A 107 -9.31 10.51 -0.70
C LEU A 107 -9.53 10.35 0.80
N ASP A 108 -10.75 9.97 1.17
CA ASP A 108 -11.06 9.47 2.50
C ASP A 108 -11.06 7.93 2.52
N VAL A 109 -11.11 7.33 3.71
CA VAL A 109 -11.04 5.88 3.89
C VAL A 109 -12.19 5.17 3.16
N ALA A 110 -13.40 5.75 3.21
CA ALA A 110 -14.58 5.20 2.55
C ALA A 110 -14.44 5.22 1.02
N GLY A 111 -13.94 6.33 0.46
CA GLY A 111 -13.67 6.48 -0.96
C GLY A 111 -12.55 5.55 -1.44
N ALA A 112 -11.47 5.42 -0.67
CA ALA A 112 -10.39 4.48 -0.97
C ALA A 112 -10.91 3.04 -0.99
N MET A 113 -11.66 2.61 0.03
CA MET A 113 -12.29 1.29 0.07
C MET A 113 -13.21 1.04 -1.13
N LYS A 114 -14.09 2.00 -1.44
CA LYS A 114 -14.99 1.90 -2.59
C LYS A 114 -14.18 1.70 -3.87
N SER A 115 -13.15 2.51 -4.12
CA SER A 115 -12.32 2.41 -5.32
C SER A 115 -11.62 1.05 -5.46
N LEU A 116 -11.20 0.45 -4.35
CA LEU A 116 -10.46 -0.81 -4.35
C LEU A 116 -11.38 -2.05 -4.43
N LEU A 117 -12.62 -1.94 -3.96
CA LEU A 117 -13.62 -3.01 -3.93
C LEU A 117 -14.53 -3.05 -5.15
N THR A 118 -14.82 -1.91 -5.78
CA THR A 118 -15.68 -1.86 -6.98
C THR A 118 -14.96 -2.24 -8.26
N ARG A 119 -13.66 -2.58 -8.18
CA ARG A 119 -12.91 -3.04 -9.34
C ARG A 119 -13.32 -4.46 -9.71
N PRO A 120 -13.59 -4.76 -10.99
CA PRO A 120 -13.82 -6.13 -11.41
C PRO A 120 -12.59 -6.98 -11.07
N LEU A 121 -12.83 -8.18 -10.56
CA LEU A 121 -11.80 -9.21 -10.39
C LEU A 121 -11.15 -9.42 -11.77
N LYS A 122 -9.89 -9.01 -11.90
CA LYS A 122 -9.03 -9.47 -13.00
C LYS A 122 -8.39 -10.77 -12.56
N GLU A 123 -8.19 -11.69 -13.49
CA GLU A 123 -7.36 -12.87 -13.25
C GLU A 123 -5.97 -12.40 -12.81
N GLU A 124 -5.46 -13.00 -11.73
CA GLU A 124 -4.13 -12.73 -11.16
C GLU A 124 -3.02 -13.31 -12.04
#